data_AF-A0A820JZG8-F1
#
_entry.id   AF-A0A820JZG8-F1
#
_cell.length_a   1.000
_cell.length_b   1.000
_cell.length_c   1.000
_cell.angle_alpha   90.00
_cell.angle_beta   90.00
_cell.angle_gamma   90.00
#
_symmetry.space_group_name_H-M   'P 1'
#
loop_
_entity.id
_entity.type
_entity.pdbx_description
1 polymer ?
#
loop_
_entity_poly.entity_id
_entity_poly.type
_entity_poly.pdbx_seq_one_letter_code
_entity_poly.pdbx_strand_id
1 'polypeptide(L)'
;YLDLSNDEIDLSIRIAAFDRNEIPQKSSTTFLCLLFDALKNWTCITLIICGIISFVLSFYHPNGETIEAKIKPKETNVEWIEGVIIIIVAIVPALVTAFYAWINERQSRNFQSLVELDQKCNVIRESTVQ
;
A
#
# COMPACT_ATOMS: atom_id res chain seq x y z
N TYR A 1 13.58 10.10 -48.81
CA TYR A 1 12.50 9.11 -48.93
C TYR A 1 12.78 7.95 -47.98
N LEU A 2 12.69 8.20 -46.68
CA LEU A 2 12.61 7.13 -45.67
C LEU A 2 11.28 7.39 -44.97
N ASP A 3 10.21 7.07 -45.68
CA ASP A 3 8.87 7.05 -45.12
C ASP A 3 8.57 5.61 -44.66
N LEU A 4 7.76 5.46 -43.62
CA LEU A 4 7.38 4.15 -43.11
C LEU A 4 6.35 3.53 -44.06
N SER A 5 6.67 2.35 -44.62
CA SER A 5 5.70 1.57 -45.41
C SER A 5 4.48 1.24 -44.55
N ASN A 6 3.29 1.30 -45.13
CA ASN A 6 2.05 0.96 -44.45
C ASN A 6 1.68 -0.54 -44.58
N ASP A 7 2.61 -1.40 -44.98
CA ASP A 7 2.40 -2.85 -45.07
C ASP A 7 2.22 -3.51 -43.69
N GLU A 8 1.15 -4.30 -43.51
CA GLU A 8 0.89 -5.05 -42.27
C GLU A 8 1.98 -6.07 -41.92
N ILE A 9 2.64 -6.61 -42.94
CA ILE A 9 3.71 -7.60 -42.79
C ILE A 9 4.97 -6.93 -42.22
N ASP A 10 5.33 -5.75 -42.72
CA ASP A 10 6.48 -4.98 -42.20
C ASP A 10 6.20 -4.49 -40.77
N LEU A 11 4.97 -4.07 -40.49
CA LEU A 11 4.54 -3.68 -39.14
C LEU A 11 4.66 -4.83 -38.14
N SER A 12 4.21 -6.04 -38.50
CA SER A 12 4.27 -7.21 -37.62
C SER A 12 5.69 -7.70 -37.36
N ILE A 13 6.59 -7.60 -38.36
CA ILE A 13 8.03 -7.86 -38.17
C ILE A 13 8.64 -6.85 -37.18
N ARG A 14 8.31 -5.56 -37.31
CA ARG A 14 8.82 -4.51 -36.41
C ARG A 14 8.32 -4.68 -34.99
N ILE A 15 7.04 -5.03 -34.80
CA ILE A 15 6.48 -5.34 -33.48
C ILE A 15 7.19 -6.56 -32.88
N ALA A 16 7.50 -7.60 -33.68
CA ALA A 16 8.24 -8.76 -33.17
C ALA A 16 9.69 -8.43 -32.78
N ALA A 17 10.32 -7.45 -33.44
CA ALA A 17 11.72 -7.07 -33.17
C ALA A 17 11.87 -6.03 -32.04
N PHE A 18 10.92 -5.10 -31.92
CA PHE A 18 10.99 -3.96 -30.99
C PHE A 18 9.96 -3.97 -29.87
N ASP A 19 9.10 -5.00 -29.86
CA ASP A 19 7.94 -5.11 -28.98
C ASP A 19 6.87 -4.02 -29.26
N ARG A 20 5.70 -4.12 -28.62
CA ARG A 20 4.66 -3.07 -28.74
C ARG A 20 5.05 -1.84 -27.93
N ASN A 21 4.72 -0.65 -28.45
CA ASN A 21 4.80 0.60 -27.70
C ASN A 21 3.63 0.71 -26.71
N GLU A 22 3.55 -0.25 -25.80
CA GLU A 22 2.57 -0.31 -24.71
C GLU A 22 3.34 -0.18 -23.40
N ILE A 23 2.90 0.72 -22.54
CA ILE A 23 3.53 0.90 -21.23
C ILE A 23 3.16 -0.33 -20.39
N PRO A 24 4.14 -1.11 -19.87
CA PRO A 24 3.85 -2.32 -19.14
C PRO A 24 3.00 -2.00 -17.90
N GLN A 25 1.85 -2.67 -17.80
CA GLN A 25 0.92 -2.44 -16.69
C GLN A 25 1.56 -2.91 -15.37
N LYS A 26 1.73 -1.98 -14.42
CA LYS A 26 2.23 -2.27 -13.09
C LYS A 26 1.36 -3.35 -12.43
N SER A 27 2.00 -4.44 -11.98
CA SER A 27 1.33 -5.60 -11.39
C SER A 27 0.36 -5.17 -10.28
N SER A 28 -0.76 -5.89 -10.16
CA SER A 28 -1.79 -5.62 -9.16
C SER A 28 -1.26 -5.99 -7.78
N THR A 29 -0.81 -4.99 -7.03
CA THR A 29 -0.54 -5.15 -5.60
C THR A 29 -1.87 -5.41 -4.88
N THR A 30 -2.01 -6.61 -4.34
CA THR A 30 -3.18 -7.01 -3.55
C THR A 30 -3.28 -6.14 -2.29
N PHE A 31 -4.50 -5.80 -1.86
CA PHE A 31 -4.78 -5.03 -0.64
C PHE A 31 -4.00 -5.54 0.59
N LEU A 32 -3.91 -6.87 0.77
CA LEU A 32 -3.17 -7.46 1.88
C LEU A 32 -1.67 -7.18 1.82
N CYS A 33 -1.08 -7.14 0.63
CA CYS A 33 0.34 -6.80 0.46
C CYS A 33 0.59 -5.34 0.85
N LEU A 34 -0.28 -4.42 0.43
CA LEU A 34 -0.22 -3.01 0.82
C LEU A 34 -0.43 -2.82 2.33
N LEU A 35 -1.33 -3.61 2.92
CA LEU A 35 -1.55 -3.61 4.36
C LEU A 35 -0.31 -4.11 5.11
N PHE A 36 0.31 -5.20 4.68
CA PHE A 36 1.56 -5.70 5.27
C PHE A 36 2.73 -4.74 5.08
N ASP A 37 2.78 -4.03 3.96
CA ASP A 37 3.78 -3.00 3.68
C ASP A 37 3.58 -1.78 4.62
N ALA A 38 2.34 -1.34 4.80
CA ALA A 38 1.99 -0.28 5.74
C ALA A 38 2.26 -0.66 7.20
N LEU A 39 2.00 -1.92 7.58
CA LEU A 39 2.30 -2.44 8.92
C LEU A 39 3.82 -2.54 9.21
N LYS A 40 4.66 -2.60 8.17
CA LYS A 40 6.13 -2.59 8.29
C LYS A 40 6.74 -1.19 8.48
N ASN A 41 5.92 -0.14 8.58
CA ASN A 41 6.42 1.20 8.84
C ASN A 41 6.97 1.33 10.28
N TRP A 42 8.10 2.03 10.44
CA TRP A 42 8.77 2.30 11.73
C TRP A 42 7.81 2.79 12.82
N THR A 43 6.85 3.65 12.45
CA THR A 43 5.84 4.16 13.39
C THR A 43 4.93 3.04 13.92
N CYS A 44 4.47 2.15 13.04
CA CYS A 44 3.58 1.05 13.44
C CYS A 44 4.33 0.00 14.26
N ILE A 45 5.57 -0.32 13.88
CA ILE A 45 6.45 -1.23 14.61
C ILE A 45 6.73 -0.71 16.03
N THR A 46 7.02 0.58 16.18
CA THR A 46 7.30 1.18 17.49
C THR A 46 6.09 1.07 18.43
N LEU A 47 4.88 1.34 17.93
CA LEU A 47 3.65 1.23 18.72
C LEU A 47 3.32 -0.22 19.10
N ILE A 48 3.56 -1.18 18.20
CA ILE A 48 3.40 -2.61 18.50
C ILE A 48 4.37 -3.04 19.61
N ILE A 49 5.64 -2.63 19.54
CA ILE A 49 6.64 -2.92 20.59
C ILE A 49 6.22 -2.30 21.92
N CYS A 50 5.79 -1.03 21.93
CA CYS A 50 5.25 -0.39 23.13
C CYS A 50 4.05 -1.14 23.70
N GLY A 51 3.08 -1.52 22.86
CA GLY A 51 1.90 -2.28 23.27
C GLY A 51 2.25 -3.66 23.85
N ILE A 52 3.22 -4.36 23.26
CA ILE A 52 3.71 -5.65 23.77
C ILE A 52 4.38 -5.46 25.13
N ILE A 53 5.24 -4.45 25.30
CA ILE A 53 5.90 -4.17 26.59
C ILE A 53 4.84 -3.85 27.65
N SER A 54 3.85 -3.00 27.35
CA SER A 54 2.74 -2.68 28.27
C SER A 54 1.88 -3.90 28.59
N PHE A 55 1.61 -4.77 27.61
CA PHE A 55 0.85 -5.99 27.82
C PHE A 55 1.61 -6.99 28.70
N VAL A 56 2.92 -7.19 28.46
CA VAL A 56 3.76 -8.08 29.27
C VAL A 56 3.91 -7.56 30.69
N LEU A 57 4.12 -6.25 30.86
CA LEU A 57 4.18 -5.61 32.18
C LEU A 57 2.86 -5.73 32.94
N SER A 58 1.72 -5.75 32.24
CA SER A 58 0.42 -5.98 32.87
C SER A 58 0.27 -7.36 33.51
N PHE A 59 1.07 -8.37 33.11
CA PHE A 59 1.13 -9.65 33.81
C PHE A 59 2.17 -9.67 34.93
N TYR A 60 3.08 -8.68 34.95
CA TYR A 60 4.09 -8.55 35.97
C TYR A 60 3.54 -7.76 37.15
N HIS A 61 2.80 -8.44 38.03
CA HIS A 61 2.40 -7.89 39.31
C HIS A 61 3.48 -8.21 40.36
N PRO A 62 4.38 -7.28 40.71
CA PRO A 62 5.17 -7.45 41.91
C PRO A 62 4.18 -7.53 43.09
N ASN A 63 4.20 -8.65 43.79
CA ASN A 63 3.35 -8.90 44.94
C ASN A 63 3.73 -7.92 46.06
N GLY A 64 3.10 -6.74 46.05
CA GLY A 64 2.94 -5.78 47.13
C GLY A 64 4.22 -5.28 47.80
N GLU A 65 4.64 -4.04 47.49
CA GLU A 65 5.33 -3.17 48.46
C GLU A 65 5.57 -1.72 47.99
N THR A 66 4.98 -1.26 46.88
CA THR A 66 5.03 0.16 46.52
C THR A 66 3.91 0.94 47.21
N ILE A 67 4.26 2.05 47.87
CA ILE A 67 3.36 2.92 48.64
C ILE A 67 2.14 3.36 47.82
N GLU A 68 2.30 3.49 46.50
CA GLU A 68 1.24 3.86 45.55
C GLU A 68 0.16 2.77 45.35
N ALA A 69 0.53 1.49 45.43
CA ALA A 69 -0.39 0.35 45.27
C ALA A 69 -1.32 0.15 46.48
N LYS A 70 -1.05 0.83 47.60
CA LYS A 70 -1.89 0.82 48.82
C LYS A 70 -2.98 1.90 48.79
N ILE A 71 -2.80 2.94 47.97
CA ILE A 71 -3.70 4.10 47.88
C ILE A 71 -4.72 3.92 46.74
N LYS A 72 -4.37 3.19 45.68
CA LYS A 72 -5.32 2.84 44.61
C LYS A 72 -5.92 1.46 44.87
N PRO A 73 -7.26 1.30 44.85
CA PRO A 73 -7.86 -0.04 44.86
C PRO A 73 -7.28 -0.82 43.68
N LYS A 74 -6.70 -1.99 43.98
CA LYS A 74 -6.04 -2.88 43.04
C LYS A 74 -7.05 -3.44 42.04
N GLU A 75 -7.30 -2.70 40.97
CA GLU A 75 -8.05 -3.19 39.81
C GLU A 75 -7.09 -3.86 38.82
N THR A 76 -6.44 -4.95 39.22
CA THR A 76 -5.53 -5.73 38.34
C THR A 76 -6.21 -6.23 37.06
N ASN A 77 -7.54 -6.25 37.04
CA ASN A 77 -8.32 -6.71 35.90
C ASN A 77 -8.38 -5.69 34.75
N VAL A 78 -7.97 -4.42 34.95
CA VAL A 78 -8.04 -3.39 33.90
C VAL A 78 -6.69 -3.06 33.25
N GLU A 79 -5.58 -3.50 33.82
CA GLU A 79 -4.24 -3.14 33.34
C GLU A 79 -3.91 -3.78 31.97
N TRP A 80 -4.41 -4.99 31.67
CA TRP A 80 -4.14 -5.65 30.39
C TRP A 80 -4.86 -4.96 29.23
N ILE A 81 -5.98 -4.28 29.55
CA ILE A 81 -6.80 -3.53 28.61
C ILE A 81 -6.01 -2.32 28.11
N GLU A 82 -5.15 -1.72 28.93
CA GLU A 82 -4.27 -0.62 28.52
C GLU A 82 -3.31 -1.07 27.41
N GLY A 83 -2.67 -2.23 27.56
CA GLY A 83 -1.83 -2.83 26.52
C GLY A 83 -2.61 -3.15 25.23
N VAL A 84 -3.84 -3.66 25.36
CA VAL A 84 -4.71 -3.96 24.21
C VAL A 84 -5.16 -2.69 23.48
N ILE A 85 -5.46 -1.61 24.18
CA ILE A 85 -5.84 -0.32 23.59
C ILE A 85 -4.70 0.22 22.72
N ILE A 86 -3.47 0.18 23.22
CA ILE A 86 -2.30 0.67 22.47
C ILE A 86 -2.13 -0.10 21.16
N ILE A 87 -2.32 -1.43 21.18
CA ILE A 87 -2.24 -2.28 20.00
C ILE A 87 -3.36 -1.94 18.99
N ILE A 88 -4.60 -1.77 19.45
CA ILE A 88 -5.73 -1.39 18.58
C ILE A 88 -5.49 -0.03 17.94
N VAL A 89 -5.02 0.95 18.73
CA VAL A 89 -4.69 2.30 18.26
C VAL A 89 -3.56 2.28 17.24
N ALA A 90 -2.64 1.31 17.30
CA ALA A 90 -1.60 1.14 16.28
C ALA A 90 -2.15 0.56 14.96
N ILE A 91 -3.10 -0.39 15.05
CA ILE A 91 -3.62 -1.13 13.89
C ILE A 91 -4.61 -0.30 13.07
N VAL A 92 -5.47 0.48 13.72
CA VAL A 92 -6.54 1.24 13.02
C VAL A 92 -5.97 2.25 11.99
N PRO A 93 -4.98 3.10 12.32
CA PRO A 93 -4.36 4.00 11.35
C PRO A 93 -3.68 3.27 10.19
N ALA A 94 -3.02 2.13 10.44
CA ALA A 94 -2.41 1.32 9.38
C ALA A 94 -3.45 0.78 8.38
N LEU A 95 -4.61 0.34 8.88
CA LEU A 95 -5.74 -0.06 8.05
C LEU A 95 -6.29 1.11 7.22
N VAL A 96 -6.46 2.29 7.83
CA VAL A 96 -6.91 3.50 7.12
C VAL A 96 -5.94 3.90 6.02
N THR A 97 -4.63 3.88 6.29
CA THR A 97 -3.59 4.19 5.30
C THR A 97 -3.59 3.18 4.15
N ALA A 98 -3.69 1.87 4.44
CA ALA A 98 -3.75 0.84 3.41
C ALA A 98 -5.02 0.94 2.54
N PHE A 99 -6.16 1.26 3.17
CA PHE A 99 -7.42 1.46 2.46
C PHE A 99 -7.39 2.70 1.56
N TYR A 100 -6.85 3.81 2.07
CA TYR A 100 -6.65 5.03 1.29
C TYR A 100 -5.70 4.78 0.10
N ALA A 101 -4.59 4.07 0.34
CA ALA A 101 -3.64 3.71 -0.71
C ALA A 101 -4.29 2.85 -1.81
N TRP A 102 -5.10 1.86 -1.41
CA TRP A 102 -5.83 0.99 -2.35
C TRP A 102 -6.84 1.77 -3.20
N ILE A 103 -7.58 2.70 -2.59
CA ILE A 103 -8.52 3.56 -3.32
C ILE A 103 -7.77 4.46 -4.32
N ASN A 104 -6.68 5.10 -3.88
CA ASN A 104 -5.89 5.99 -4.72
C ASN A 104 -5.28 5.23 -5.92
N GLU A 105 -4.77 4.03 -5.68
CA GLU A 105 -4.25 3.15 -6.73
C GLU A 105 -5.33 2.78 -7.74
N ARG A 106 -6.54 2.45 -7.29
CA ARG A 106 -7.66 2.10 -8.18
C ARG A 106 -8.13 3.29 -9.02
N GLN A 107 -8.15 4.49 -8.43
CA GLN A 107 -8.49 5.73 -9.15
C GLN A 107 -7.44 6.06 -10.22
N SER A 108 -6.15 5.90 -9.92
CA SER A 108 -5.07 6.15 -10.87
C SER A 108 -5.12 5.22 -12.08
N ARG A 109 -5.51 3.95 -11.89
CA ARG A 109 -5.72 3.00 -13.00
C ARG A 109 -6.89 3.41 -13.91
N ASN A 110 -7.97 3.94 -13.34
CA ASN A 110 -9.07 4.47 -14.13
C ASN A 110 -8.64 5.69 -14.96
N PHE A 111 -7.79 6.57 -14.42
CA PHE A 111 -7.29 7.72 -15.18
C PHE A 111 -6.29 7.31 -16.28
N GLN A 112 -5.37 6.39 -16.00
CA GLN A 112 -4.38 5.94 -17.00
C GLN A 112 -5.06 5.23 -18.18
N SER A 113 -6.03 4.35 -17.92
CA SER A 113 -6.78 3.67 -18.99
C SER A 113 -7.62 4.63 -19.85
N LEU A 114 -8.11 5.73 -19.29
CA LEU A 114 -8.83 6.76 -20.04
C LEU A 114 -7.90 7.67 -20.85
N VAL A 115 -6.72 8.02 -20.31
CA VAL A 115 -5.73 8.85 -20.99
C VAL A 115 -5.02 8.08 -22.12
N GLU A 116 -4.73 6.79 -21.93
CA GLU A 116 -4.18 5.92 -22.98
C GLU A 116 -5.11 5.79 -24.19
N LEU A 117 -6.43 5.82 -23.96
CA LEU A 117 -7.40 5.77 -25.05
C LEU A 117 -7.51 7.10 -25.83
N ASP A 118 -7.22 8.22 -25.16
CA ASP A 118 -7.42 9.58 -25.67
C ASP A 118 -6.18 10.14 -26.39
N GLN A 119 -4.97 9.72 -26.03
CA GLN A 119 -3.73 10.10 -26.74
C GLN A 119 -3.51 9.27 -28.02
N LYS A 120 -4.34 9.48 -29.04
CA LYS A 120 -4.04 9.03 -30.40
C LYS A 120 -2.97 9.95 -31.00
N CYS A 121 -1.75 9.45 -31.17
CA CYS A 121 -0.69 10.17 -31.87
C CYS A 121 -0.98 10.14 -33.38
N ASN A 122 -1.15 11.30 -34.01
CA ASN A 122 -1.16 11.39 -35.47
C ASN A 122 0.20 10.91 -36.00
N VAL A 123 0.18 9.90 -36.87
CA VAL A 123 1.38 9.37 -37.51
C VAL A 123 1.29 9.62 -39.01
N ILE A 124 2.39 10.09 -39.59
CA ILE A 124 2.49 10.25 -41.04
C ILE A 124 3.06 8.93 -41.59
N ARG A 125 2.30 8.27 -42.46
CA ARG A 125 2.73 7.08 -43.20
C ARG A 125 2.42 7.29 -44.66
N GLU A 126 3.39 7.01 -45.53
CA GLU A 126 3.27 7.17 -46.98
C GLU A 126 2.71 8.56 -47.38
N SER A 127 3.26 9.61 -46.77
CA SER A 127 2.90 11.01 -47.01
C SER A 127 1.44 11.38 -46.66
N THR A 128 0.71 10.48 -45.98
CA THR A 128 -0.66 10.66 -45.53
C THR A 128 -0.69 10.73 -44.00
N VAL A 129 -1.41 11.70 -43.43
CA VAL A 129 -1.58 11.84 -41.97
C VAL A 129 -2.72 10.91 -41.54
N GLN A 130 -2.43 9.98 -40.61
CA GLN A 130 -3.41 9.05 -40.03
C GLN A 130 -3.48 9.20 -38.51
#